data_AF-A0A8K0HYI4-F1
#
_entry.id   AF-A0A8K0HYI4-F1
#
_cell.length_a   1.000
_cell.length_b   1.000
_cell.length_c   1.000
_cell.angle_alpha   90.00
_cell.angle_beta   90.00
_cell.angle_gamma   90.00
#
_symmetry.space_group_name_H-M   'P 1'
#
loop_
_entity.id
_entity.type
_entity.pdbx_description
1 polymer ?
#
loop_
_entity_poly.entity_id
_entity_poly.type
_entity_poly.pdbx_seq_one_letter_code
_entity_poly.pdbx_strand_id
1 'polypeptide(L)'
;MGTRGSAVTAVILLSILLFCWAFPVSADGVVRVGLKKSPLDQNSRLVARLADRVEGTALAARKYGYFEPGPAGRWDRVACYFYSAYKSSLSSTYQKNGTSAYIHYGTGSVAGFLSQDHVTVGDFTIKNQVFIEATMEPSITFMVGKFDGILGLGFKEISVGNVVPIWYTMLT
;
A
#
# COMPACT_ATOMS: atom_id res chain seq x y z
N MET A 1 46.51 49.76 18.09
CA MET A 1 46.12 48.42 17.61
C MET A 1 44.74 48.11 18.17
N GLY A 2 43.70 47.82 17.36
CA GLY A 2 42.44 47.35 17.98
C GLY A 2 41.13 47.28 17.19
N THR A 3 41.00 47.87 15.99
CA THR A 3 39.65 47.97 15.35
C THR A 3 39.38 46.99 14.21
N ARG A 4 40.41 46.31 13.67
CA ARG A 4 40.27 45.39 12.53
C ARG A 4 39.62 44.05 12.87
N GLY A 5 39.78 43.55 14.11
CA GLY A 5 39.23 42.25 14.52
C GLY A 5 37.71 42.26 14.68
N SER A 6 37.17 43.34 15.25
CA SER A 6 35.73 43.46 15.57
C SER A 6 34.84 43.63 14.34
N ALA A 7 35.34 44.32 13.31
CA ALA A 7 34.60 44.52 12.07
C ALA A 7 34.48 43.20 11.27
N VAL A 8 35.54 42.39 11.26
CA VAL A 8 35.53 41.09 10.57
C VAL A 8 34.59 40.12 11.28
N THR A 9 34.58 40.09 12.61
CA THR A 9 33.63 39.26 13.37
C THR A 9 32.20 39.70 13.13
N ALA A 10 31.92 41.01 13.12
CA ALA A 10 30.58 41.54 12.85
C ALA A 10 30.09 41.20 11.44
N VAL A 11 30.95 41.27 10.43
CA VAL A 11 30.59 40.92 9.03
C VAL A 11 30.31 39.44 8.88
N ILE A 12 31.09 38.56 9.53
CA ILE A 12 30.85 37.11 9.54
C ILE A 12 29.55 36.78 10.28
N LEU A 13 29.27 37.43 11.39
CA LEU A 13 28.03 37.22 12.14
C LEU A 13 26.80 37.68 11.36
N LEU A 14 26.90 38.84 10.70
CA LEU A 14 25.83 39.41 9.88
C LEU A 14 25.58 38.56 8.63
N SER A 15 26.63 37.99 8.01
CA SER A 15 26.46 37.09 6.87
C SER A 15 25.85 35.75 7.26
N ILE A 16 26.19 35.18 8.44
CA ILE A 16 25.53 33.98 8.98
C ILE A 16 24.04 34.25 9.27
N LEU A 17 23.73 35.39 9.91
CA LEU A 17 22.35 35.77 10.22
C LEU A 17 21.50 35.99 8.95
N LEU A 18 22.08 36.57 7.90
CA LEU A 18 21.42 36.74 6.60
C LEU A 18 21.27 35.42 5.84
N PHE A 19 22.21 34.47 5.99
CA PHE A 19 22.10 33.14 5.39
C PHE A 19 21.00 32.29 6.04
N CYS A 20 20.73 32.47 7.34
CA CYS A 20 19.63 31.79 8.04
C CYS A 20 18.23 32.22 7.55
N TRP A 21 18.10 33.38 6.92
CA TRP A 21 16.82 33.85 6.36
C TRP A 21 16.57 33.35 4.93
N ALA A 22 17.59 32.83 4.25
CA ALA A 22 17.48 32.35 2.86
C ALA A 22 17.05 30.87 2.75
N PHE A 23 17.11 30.12 3.85
CA PHE A 23 16.62 28.74 3.89
C PHE A 23 15.42 28.64 4.82
N PRO A 24 14.19 28.56 4.29
CA PRO A 24 13.09 28.05 5.08
C PRO A 24 13.40 26.57 5.34
N VAL A 25 14.04 26.29 6.48
CA VAL A 25 14.17 24.92 6.99
C VAL A 25 12.76 24.51 7.44
N SER A 26 11.98 24.01 6.49
CA SER A 26 10.72 23.32 6.76
C SER A 26 11.09 21.95 7.34
N ALA A 27 11.43 21.94 8.63
CA ALA A 27 11.96 20.79 9.36
C ALA A 27 10.89 20.12 10.22
N ASP A 28 9.81 19.65 9.60
CA ASP A 28 8.91 18.73 10.30
C ASP A 28 9.47 17.30 10.24
N GLY A 29 10.22 16.95 9.18
CA GLY A 29 10.63 15.56 8.91
C GLY A 29 9.45 14.60 8.64
N VAL A 30 8.22 15.13 8.56
CA VAL A 30 6.99 14.35 8.40
C VAL A 30 6.62 14.26 6.93
N VAL A 31 6.54 13.03 6.42
CA VAL A 31 5.93 12.75 5.11
C VAL A 31 4.40 12.80 5.25
N ARG A 32 3.75 13.71 4.51
CA ARG A 32 2.30 13.89 4.54
C ARG A 32 1.66 13.23 3.33
N VAL A 33 1.01 12.08 3.53
CA VAL A 33 0.23 11.40 2.49
C VAL A 33 -1.23 11.84 2.60
N GLY A 34 -1.71 12.64 1.64
CA GLY A 34 -3.11 13.05 1.58
C GLY A 34 -4.03 11.87 1.25
N LEU A 35 -5.10 11.68 2.01
CA LEU A 35 -6.11 10.65 1.76
C LEU A 35 -7.41 11.25 1.24
N LYS A 36 -7.99 10.64 0.22
CA LYS A 36 -9.32 11.02 -0.30
C LYS A 36 -10.40 10.20 0.40
N LYS A 37 -11.33 10.86 1.09
CA LYS A 37 -12.53 10.21 1.63
C LYS A 37 -13.49 9.86 0.50
N SER A 38 -13.72 8.56 0.28
CA SER A 38 -14.72 8.06 -0.67
C SER A 38 -15.91 7.49 0.11
N PRO A 39 -17.04 8.22 0.24
CA PRO A 39 -18.18 7.75 1.01
C PRO A 39 -18.85 6.55 0.33
N LEU A 40 -19.31 5.60 1.14
CA LEU A 40 -20.11 4.46 0.68
C LEU A 40 -21.50 4.96 0.27
N ASP A 41 -21.81 4.90 -1.02
CA ASP A 41 -23.12 5.22 -1.55
C ASP A 41 -24.15 4.14 -1.19
N GLN A 42 -25.44 4.44 -1.37
CA GLN A 42 -26.52 3.56 -0.95
C GLN A 42 -26.54 2.23 -1.70
N ASN A 43 -26.17 2.24 -2.99
CA ASN A 43 -26.06 1.03 -3.79
C ASN A 43 -24.91 0.16 -3.27
N SER A 44 -23.75 0.76 -3.03
CA SER A 44 -22.59 0.08 -2.42
C SER A 44 -22.91 -0.51 -1.04
N ARG A 45 -23.74 0.16 -0.23
CA ARG A 45 -24.22 -0.38 1.06
C ARG A 45 -25.12 -1.60 0.88
N LEU A 46 -26.03 -1.56 -0.10
CA LEU A 46 -26.91 -2.68 -0.41
C LEU A 46 -26.11 -3.87 -0.94
N VAL A 47 -25.18 -3.62 -1.86
CA VAL A 47 -24.29 -4.67 -2.40
C VAL A 47 -23.43 -5.25 -1.28
N ALA A 48 -22.87 -4.45 -0.37
CA ALA A 48 -22.12 -4.97 0.77
C ALA A 48 -22.95 -5.86 1.71
N ARG A 49 -24.24 -5.52 1.93
CA ARG A 49 -25.16 -6.35 2.74
C ARG A 49 -25.55 -7.65 2.01
N LEU A 50 -25.77 -7.57 0.70
CA LEU A 50 -26.08 -8.74 -0.13
C LEU A 50 -24.85 -9.65 -0.24
N ALA A 51 -23.67 -9.07 -0.39
CA ALA A 51 -22.37 -9.73 -0.40
C ALA A 51 -22.16 -10.54 0.86
N ASP A 52 -22.30 -9.93 2.03
CA ASP A 52 -22.17 -10.61 3.32
C ASP A 52 -23.16 -11.78 3.45
N ARG A 53 -24.38 -11.62 2.91
CA ARG A 53 -25.37 -12.70 2.91
C ARG A 53 -25.02 -13.84 1.95
N VAL A 54 -24.55 -13.51 0.75
CA VAL A 54 -24.11 -14.50 -0.26
C VAL A 54 -22.85 -15.23 0.20
N GLU A 55 -21.84 -14.50 0.68
CA GLU A 55 -20.61 -15.05 1.27
C GLU A 55 -20.94 -15.91 2.49
N GLY A 56 -21.84 -15.46 3.38
CA GLY A 56 -22.34 -16.27 4.49
C GLY A 56 -22.98 -17.58 4.05
N THR A 57 -23.80 -17.55 2.99
CA THR A 57 -24.39 -18.78 2.40
C THR A 57 -23.35 -19.66 1.70
N ALA A 58 -22.34 -19.08 1.06
CA ALA A 58 -21.25 -19.80 0.42
C ALA A 58 -20.28 -20.43 1.44
N LEU A 59 -20.01 -19.73 2.55
CA LEU A 59 -19.27 -20.25 3.70
C LEU A 59 -20.04 -21.38 4.38
N ALA A 60 -21.36 -21.26 4.50
CA ALA A 60 -22.21 -22.37 4.96
C ALA A 60 -22.14 -23.56 3.99
N ALA A 61 -22.29 -23.35 2.69
CA ALA A 61 -22.17 -24.41 1.67
C ALA A 61 -20.77 -25.07 1.65
N ARG A 62 -19.70 -24.29 1.88
CA ARG A 62 -18.32 -24.78 2.03
C ARG A 62 -18.15 -25.62 3.30
N LYS A 63 -18.76 -25.20 4.41
CA LYS A 63 -18.80 -25.97 5.66
C LYS A 63 -19.55 -27.30 5.51
N TYR A 64 -20.53 -27.36 4.61
CA TYR A 64 -21.29 -28.58 4.26
C TYR A 64 -20.74 -29.34 3.04
N GLY A 65 -19.55 -28.97 2.52
CA GLY A 65 -18.84 -29.76 1.50
C GLY A 65 -19.39 -29.70 0.07
N TYR A 66 -20.23 -28.72 -0.26
CA TYR A 66 -20.88 -28.62 -1.59
C TYR A 66 -20.13 -27.76 -2.63
N PHE A 67 -18.92 -27.29 -2.33
CA PHE A 67 -18.12 -26.52 -3.29
C PHE A 67 -16.89 -27.33 -3.71
N GLU A 68 -17.05 -28.13 -4.77
CA GLU A 68 -15.91 -28.59 -5.56
C GLU A 68 -15.37 -27.39 -6.38
N PRO A 69 -14.06 -27.08 -6.35
CA PRO A 69 -13.50 -26.13 -7.29
C PRO A 69 -13.61 -26.73 -8.69
N GLY A 70 -14.67 -26.36 -9.41
CA GLY A 70 -14.85 -26.75 -10.80
C GLY A 70 -13.64 -26.33 -11.64
N PRO A 71 -13.30 -27.10 -12.69
CA PRO A 71 -12.17 -26.76 -13.54
C PRO A 71 -12.50 -25.46 -14.29
N ALA A 72 -11.56 -24.51 -14.24
CA ALA A 72 -11.52 -23.21 -14.89
C ALA A 72 -11.98 -21.99 -14.06
N GLY A 73 -10.99 -21.37 -13.41
CA GLY A 73 -10.98 -19.98 -12.94
C GLY A 73 -11.28 -18.96 -14.05
N ARG A 74 -12.58 -18.65 -14.20
CA ARG A 74 -13.08 -17.63 -15.12
C ARG A 74 -13.95 -16.56 -14.43
N TRP A 75 -14.44 -16.81 -13.21
CA TRP A 75 -15.32 -15.86 -12.48
C TRP A 75 -14.55 -15.01 -11.45
N ASP A 76 -13.34 -15.45 -11.11
CA ASP A 76 -12.37 -14.95 -10.15
C ASP A 76 -11.50 -13.77 -10.66
N ARG A 77 -11.59 -13.46 -11.97
CA ARG A 77 -10.83 -12.36 -12.60
C ARG A 77 -11.67 -11.14 -12.98
N VAL A 78 -12.97 -11.15 -12.67
CA VAL A 78 -13.87 -10.05 -13.01
C VAL A 78 -13.51 -8.80 -12.21
N ALA A 79 -13.16 -8.94 -10.92
CA ALA A 79 -12.66 -7.83 -10.10
C ALA A 79 -11.41 -7.20 -10.72
N CYS A 80 -10.42 -8.00 -11.13
CA CYS A 80 -9.19 -7.52 -11.75
C CYS A 80 -9.39 -6.79 -13.09
N TYR A 81 -10.58 -6.85 -13.70
CA TYR A 81 -10.90 -6.14 -14.95
C TYR A 81 -11.35 -4.69 -14.72
N PHE A 82 -11.87 -4.39 -13.52
CA PHE A 82 -12.39 -3.06 -13.19
C PHE A 82 -11.36 -2.18 -12.46
N TYR A 83 -10.24 -2.76 -12.02
CA TYR A 83 -9.18 -2.08 -11.28
C TYR A 83 -7.86 -2.07 -12.05
N SER A 84 -6.97 -1.17 -11.64
CA SER A 84 -5.65 -1.05 -12.23
C SER A 84 -4.78 -2.21 -11.78
N ALA A 85 -4.48 -3.15 -12.68
CA ALA A 85 -3.60 -4.27 -12.38
C ALA A 85 -2.12 -3.89 -12.54
N TYR A 86 -1.29 -4.30 -11.58
CA TYR A 86 0.17 -4.21 -11.70
C TYR A 86 0.68 -5.12 -12.82
N LYS A 87 1.63 -4.62 -13.62
CA LYS A 87 2.25 -5.35 -14.74
C LYS A 87 3.76 -5.39 -14.54
N SER A 88 4.25 -6.47 -13.94
CA SER A 88 5.68 -6.70 -13.71
C SER A 88 6.53 -6.61 -14.98
N SER A 89 5.98 -6.99 -16.15
CA SER A 89 6.67 -6.92 -17.44
C SER A 89 6.99 -5.51 -17.92
N LEU A 90 6.32 -4.48 -17.39
CA LEU A 90 6.56 -3.08 -17.74
C LEU A 90 7.52 -2.37 -16.78
N SER A 91 7.85 -3.01 -15.66
CA SER A 91 8.76 -2.44 -14.67
C SER A 91 10.19 -2.90 -14.91
N SER A 92 11.12 -1.95 -15.00
CA SER A 92 12.55 -2.22 -15.11
C SER A 92 13.22 -2.53 -13.78
N THR A 93 12.58 -2.17 -12.66
CA THR A 93 13.07 -2.39 -11.28
C THR A 93 12.49 -3.64 -10.63
N TYR A 94 11.56 -4.32 -11.31
CA TYR A 94 10.92 -5.53 -10.85
C TYR A 94 11.93 -6.67 -10.65
N GLN A 95 11.78 -7.35 -9.51
CA GLN A 95 12.49 -8.56 -9.15
C GLN A 95 11.48 -9.66 -8.81
N LYS A 96 11.62 -10.80 -9.50
CA LYS A 96 10.75 -11.95 -9.30
C LYS A 96 11.05 -12.63 -7.97
N ASN A 97 10.02 -12.82 -7.14
CA ASN A 97 10.09 -13.64 -5.95
C ASN A 97 9.24 -14.92 -6.13
N GLY A 98 7.95 -14.78 -6.45
CA GLY A 98 7.07 -15.89 -6.85
C GLY A 98 6.58 -16.79 -5.71
N THR A 99 6.97 -16.52 -4.46
CA THR A 99 6.50 -17.26 -3.28
C THR A 99 5.00 -17.06 -3.12
N SER A 100 4.21 -18.14 -3.04
CA SER A 100 2.77 -18.05 -2.87
C SER A 100 2.40 -17.40 -1.52
N ALA A 101 1.40 -16.53 -1.54
CA ALA A 101 0.88 -15.85 -0.36
C ALA A 101 -0.65 -15.95 -0.32
N TYR A 102 -1.18 -16.11 0.88
CA TYR A 102 -2.61 -16.17 1.12
C TYR A 102 -2.95 -15.35 2.36
N ILE A 103 -3.92 -14.45 2.23
CA ILE A 103 -4.42 -13.64 3.34
C ILE A 103 -5.92 -13.88 3.49
N HIS A 104 -6.33 -14.16 4.72
CA HIS A 104 -7.73 -14.30 5.09
C HIS A 104 -8.21 -13.03 5.82
N TYR A 105 -9.28 -12.41 5.31
CA TYR A 105 -9.85 -11.17 5.81
C TYR A 105 -11.33 -11.38 6.18
N GLY A 106 -11.62 -11.74 7.42
CA GLY A 106 -13.02 -11.91 7.87
C GLY A 106 -13.77 -12.97 7.03
N THR A 107 -14.70 -12.54 6.17
CA THR A 107 -15.42 -13.41 5.22
C THR A 107 -14.74 -13.54 3.86
N GLY A 108 -13.77 -12.68 3.57
CA GLY A 108 -13.03 -12.64 2.32
C GLY A 108 -11.64 -13.27 2.40
N SER A 109 -11.03 -13.49 1.24
CA SER A 109 -9.62 -13.89 1.15
C SER A 109 -8.98 -13.35 -0.11
N VAL A 110 -7.65 -13.27 -0.09
CA VAL A 110 -6.83 -12.89 -1.23
C VAL A 110 -5.74 -13.94 -1.38
N ALA A 111 -5.62 -14.51 -2.56
CA ALA A 111 -4.52 -15.40 -2.92
C ALA A 111 -3.67 -14.76 -4.01
N GLY A 112 -2.37 -15.00 -3.95
CA GLY A 112 -1.42 -14.37 -4.84
C GLY A 112 -0.01 -14.91 -4.68
N PHE A 113 0.96 -14.13 -5.11
CA PHE A 113 2.38 -14.41 -4.94
C PHE A 113 3.15 -13.14 -4.59
N LEU A 114 4.30 -13.31 -3.95
CA LEU A 114 5.20 -12.23 -3.61
C LEU A 114 5.96 -11.75 -4.83
N SER A 115 6.10 -10.44 -4.93
CA SER A 115 6.87 -9.72 -5.93
C SER A 115 7.64 -8.59 -5.27
N GLN A 116 8.72 -8.16 -5.90
CA GLN A 116 9.57 -7.11 -5.36
C GLN A 116 9.76 -6.01 -6.41
N ASP A 117 9.55 -4.77 -6.00
CA ASP A 117 9.73 -3.61 -6.87
C ASP A 117 9.99 -2.33 -6.06
N HIS A 118 10.20 -1.22 -6.75
CA HIS A 118 10.23 0.10 -6.15
C HIS A 118 8.79 0.61 -5.97
N VAL A 119 8.46 1.05 -4.76
CA VAL A 119 7.13 1.58 -4.44
C VAL A 119 7.27 3.06 -4.09
N THR A 120 6.54 3.91 -4.81
CA THR A 120 6.51 5.34 -4.56
C THR A 120 5.25 5.70 -3.77
N VAL A 121 5.41 6.37 -2.64
CA VAL A 121 4.33 6.86 -1.78
C VAL A 121 4.54 8.36 -1.57
N GLY A 122 3.67 9.18 -2.17
CA GLY A 122 3.89 10.62 -2.25
C GLY A 122 5.18 10.92 -3.02
N ASP A 123 6.09 11.69 -2.41
CA ASP A 123 7.37 12.07 -3.02
C ASP A 123 8.51 11.10 -2.66
N PHE A 124 8.23 10.03 -1.91
CA PHE A 124 9.24 9.09 -1.43
C PHE A 124 9.22 7.78 -2.22
N THR A 125 10.38 7.38 -2.75
CA THR A 125 10.54 6.11 -3.48
C THR A 125 11.30 5.09 -2.64
N ILE A 126 10.61 4.01 -2.30
CA ILE A 126 11.10 2.92 -1.46
C ILE A 126 11.60 1.83 -2.36
N LYS A 127 12.88 1.49 -2.23
CA LYS A 127 13.50 0.50 -3.08
C LYS A 127 13.27 -0.90 -2.55
N ASN A 128 13.24 -1.88 -3.46
CA ASN A 128 13.26 -3.30 -3.12
C ASN A 128 12.13 -3.73 -2.16
N GLN A 129 10.98 -3.06 -2.20
CA GLN A 129 9.84 -3.40 -1.36
C GLN A 129 9.17 -4.67 -1.88
N VAL A 130 8.97 -5.64 -1.00
CA VAL A 130 8.23 -6.86 -1.31
C VAL A 130 6.75 -6.64 -1.02
N PHE A 131 5.89 -7.02 -1.95
CA PHE A 131 4.43 -6.94 -1.86
C PHE A 131 3.78 -8.16 -2.51
N ILE A 132 2.45 -8.29 -2.36
CA ILE A 132 1.69 -9.41 -2.92
C ILE A 132 0.98 -8.95 -4.19
N GLU A 133 1.20 -9.67 -5.30
CA GLU A 133 0.36 -9.60 -6.49
C GLU A 133 -0.84 -10.54 -6.30
N ALA A 134 -2.04 -9.95 -6.15
CA ALA A 134 -3.27 -10.72 -6.04
C ALA A 134 -3.64 -11.34 -7.38
N THR A 135 -3.81 -12.65 -7.41
CA THR A 135 -4.26 -13.39 -8.61
C THR A 135 -5.70 -13.86 -8.49
N MET A 136 -6.20 -14.00 -7.25
CA MET A 136 -7.54 -14.48 -6.97
C MET A 136 -8.10 -13.76 -5.73
N GLU A 137 -9.21 -13.06 -5.94
CA GLU A 137 -9.95 -12.35 -4.88
C GLU A 137 -11.43 -12.76 -4.95
N PRO A 138 -11.83 -13.87 -4.32
CA PRO A 138 -13.20 -14.37 -4.40
C PRO A 138 -14.23 -13.51 -3.64
N SER A 139 -13.81 -12.44 -2.94
CA SER A 139 -14.70 -11.69 -2.08
C SER A 139 -15.33 -10.50 -2.80
N ILE A 140 -16.66 -10.41 -2.67
CA ILE A 140 -17.48 -9.33 -3.22
C ILE A 140 -17.11 -7.99 -2.54
N THR A 141 -16.54 -8.04 -1.33
CA THR A 141 -16.01 -6.87 -0.62
C THR A 141 -14.97 -6.11 -1.46
N PHE A 142 -14.09 -6.81 -2.18
CA PHE A 142 -13.09 -6.20 -3.04
C PHE A 142 -13.68 -5.69 -4.37
N MET A 143 -14.78 -6.28 -4.85
CA MET A 143 -15.50 -5.79 -6.05
C MET A 143 -16.28 -4.48 -5.82
N VAL A 144 -16.71 -4.20 -4.59
CA VAL A 144 -17.45 -2.97 -4.25
C VAL A 144 -16.50 -1.88 -3.74
N GLY A 145 -15.27 -2.27 -3.38
CA GLY A 145 -14.25 -1.34 -2.93
C GLY A 145 -13.92 -0.29 -3.99
N LYS A 146 -13.84 0.99 -3.60
CA LYS A 146 -13.34 2.05 -4.49
C LYS A 146 -11.83 2.21 -4.34
N PHE A 147 -11.11 1.08 -4.27
CA PHE A 147 -9.67 1.01 -4.07
C PHE A 147 -9.09 -0.16 -4.89
N ASP A 148 -7.87 0.01 -5.41
CA ASP A 148 -7.19 -1.03 -6.21
C ASP A 148 -6.33 -1.99 -5.35
N GLY A 149 -6.04 -1.62 -4.09
CA GLY A 149 -5.22 -2.44 -3.20
C GLY A 149 -5.15 -1.91 -1.77
N ILE A 150 -4.42 -2.63 -0.91
CA ILE A 150 -4.25 -2.31 0.51
C ILE A 150 -2.76 -2.09 0.81
N LEU A 151 -2.44 -0.96 1.44
CA LEU A 151 -1.10 -0.63 1.93
C LEU A 151 -1.04 -0.85 3.45
N GLY A 152 -0.38 -1.93 3.87
CA GLY A 152 -0.27 -2.31 5.28
C GLY A 152 0.77 -1.48 6.04
N LEU A 153 0.34 -0.85 7.13
CA LEU A 153 1.22 -0.12 8.07
C LEU A 153 1.37 -0.85 9.43
N GLY A 154 1.02 -2.15 9.46
CA GLY A 154 1.17 -2.99 10.64
C GLY A 154 2.62 -3.40 10.89
N PHE A 155 2.85 -4.11 11.99
CA PHE A 155 4.17 -4.65 12.34
C PHE A 155 4.51 -5.91 11.54
N LYS A 156 5.80 -6.24 11.49
CA LYS A 156 6.33 -7.35 10.68
C LYS A 156 5.82 -8.72 11.16
N GLU A 157 5.56 -8.88 12.45
CA GLU A 157 5.19 -10.14 13.10
C GLU A 157 3.84 -10.69 12.57
N ILE A 158 2.99 -9.82 12.04
CA ILE A 158 1.70 -10.18 11.45
C ILE A 158 1.73 -10.21 9.91
N SER A 159 2.90 -10.04 9.30
CA SER A 159 3.05 -10.08 7.84
C SER A 159 3.07 -11.52 7.33
N VAL A 160 2.35 -11.77 6.24
CA VAL A 160 2.42 -13.06 5.55
C VAL A 160 3.79 -13.19 4.88
N GLY A 161 4.51 -14.27 5.16
CA GLY A 161 5.85 -14.51 4.63
C GLY A 161 6.96 -13.72 5.32
N ASN A 162 6.72 -13.15 6.51
CA ASN A 162 7.71 -12.38 7.28
C ASN A 162 8.33 -11.22 6.47
N VAL A 163 7.51 -10.62 5.61
CA VAL A 163 7.87 -9.51 4.72
C VAL A 163 8.02 -8.23 5.53
N VAL A 164 9.08 -7.47 5.24
CA VAL A 164 9.31 -6.17 5.87
C VAL A 164 8.21 -5.18 5.46
N PRO A 165 7.43 -4.63 6.41
CA PRO A 165 6.40 -3.64 6.09
C PRO A 165 7.03 -2.36 5.53
N ILE A 166 6.27 -1.66 4.69
CA ILE A 166 6.76 -0.51 3.92
C ILE A 166 7.36 0.61 4.78
N TRP A 167 6.80 0.83 5.97
CA TRP A 167 7.27 1.88 6.87
C TRP A 167 8.59 1.54 7.56
N TYR A 168 8.93 0.26 7.73
CA TYR A 168 10.27 -0.12 8.23
C TYR A 168 11.33 0.35 7.26
N THR A 169 11.11 0.13 5.96
CA THR A 169 12.02 0.53 4.88
C THR A 169 12.09 2.05 4.70
N MET A 170 11.07 2.80 5.13
CA MET A 170 11.11 4.28 5.13
C MET A 170 11.98 4.85 6.25
N LEU A 171 12.12 4.14 7.37
CA LEU A 171 12.88 4.61 8.54
C LEU A 171 14.38 4.29 8.46
N THR A 172 14.76 3.39 7.56
CA THR A 172 16.15 2.93 7.34
C THR A 172 16.75 3.57 6.11
#